data_AF-A0A085M3Q3-F1
#
_entry.id   AF-A0A085M3Q3-F1
#
_cell.length_a   1.000
_cell.length_b   1.000
_cell.length_c   1.000
_cell.angle_alpha   90.00
_cell.angle_beta   90.00
_cell.angle_gamma   90.00
#
_symmetry.space_group_name_H-M   'P 1'
#
loop_
_entity.id
_entity.type
_entity.pdbx_description
1 polymer ?
#
loop_
_entity_poly.entity_id
_entity_poly.type
_entity_poly.pdbx_seq_one_letter_code
_entity_poly.pdbx_strand_id
1 'polypeptide(L)'
;MQSKQWLPRGSAGRVKFNAERSARKVMATIFWDSDGVILTDFLEGERTVTASYYKAVQSNLHNPYLRNPNPLLSESAAENNRPTLCPKHA
;
A
#
# COMPACT_ATOMS: atom_id res chain seq x y z
N MET A 1 10.79 -22.12 -0.66
CA MET A 1 9.68 -22.16 -1.65
C MET A 1 9.75 -23.48 -2.39
N GLN A 2 8.66 -24.25 -2.43
CA GLN A 2 8.65 -25.59 -3.02
C GLN A 2 8.36 -25.50 -4.53
N SER A 3 9.28 -26.05 -5.34
CA SER A 3 9.19 -26.11 -6.80
C SER A 3 8.03 -27.01 -7.27
N LYS A 4 7.69 -26.93 -8.58
CA LYS A 4 6.73 -27.84 -9.21
C LYS A 4 7.27 -29.27 -9.11
N GLN A 5 6.58 -30.13 -8.37
CA GLN A 5 6.88 -31.56 -8.31
C GLN A 5 6.28 -32.22 -9.55
N TRP A 6 7.11 -32.87 -10.36
CA TRP A 6 6.63 -33.68 -11.47
C TRP A 6 5.97 -34.94 -10.92
N LEU A 7 4.70 -35.14 -11.25
CA LEU A 7 3.90 -36.26 -10.75
C LEU A 7 3.54 -37.22 -11.90
N PRO A 8 3.55 -38.55 -11.66
CA PRO A 8 3.12 -39.53 -12.65
C PRO A 8 1.69 -39.29 -13.12
N ARG A 9 1.44 -39.58 -14.41
CA ARG A 9 0.13 -39.45 -15.05
C ARG A 9 -0.89 -40.31 -14.28
N GLY A 10 -1.93 -39.69 -13.72
CA GLY A 10 -2.98 -40.35 -12.94
C GLY A 10 -2.91 -40.13 -11.43
N SER A 11 -1.85 -39.50 -10.90
CA SER A 11 -1.75 -39.16 -9.49
C SER A 11 -2.39 -37.79 -9.18
N ALA A 12 -3.13 -37.70 -8.07
CA ALA A 12 -3.68 -36.43 -7.61
C ALA A 12 -2.55 -35.53 -7.10
N GLY A 13 -2.40 -34.35 -7.70
CA GLY A 13 -1.45 -33.35 -7.23
C GLY A 13 -1.82 -32.78 -5.87
N ARG A 14 -0.84 -32.19 -5.18
CA ARG A 14 -1.10 -31.47 -3.93
C ARG A 14 -2.10 -30.35 -4.20
N VAL A 15 -3.31 -30.50 -3.67
CA VAL A 15 -4.34 -29.46 -3.72
C VAL A 15 -3.83 -28.29 -2.89
N LYS A 16 -3.55 -27.16 -3.55
CA LYS A 16 -3.23 -25.91 -2.86
C LYS A 16 -4.55 -25.32 -2.37
N PHE A 17 -4.56 -24.82 -1.15
CA PHE A 17 -5.68 -24.03 -0.65
C PHE A 17 -5.93 -22.87 -1.62
N ASN A 18 -7.19 -22.66 -2.01
CA ASN A 18 -7.55 -21.53 -2.86
C ASN A 18 -7.24 -20.23 -2.10
N ALA A 19 -6.60 -19.28 -2.77
CA ALA A 19 -6.37 -17.97 -2.17
C ALA A 19 -7.73 -17.27 -1.97
N GLU A 20 -8.28 -17.36 -0.77
CA GLU A 20 -9.48 -16.61 -0.40
C GLU A 20 -9.14 -15.14 -0.21
N ARG A 21 -10.06 -14.26 -0.62
CA ARG A 21 -9.90 -12.81 -0.48
C ARG A 21 -9.83 -12.49 1.02
N SER A 22 -8.63 -12.24 1.52
CA SER A 22 -8.44 -11.98 2.95
C SER A 22 -9.06 -10.62 3.31
N ALA A 23 -9.94 -10.60 4.31
CA ALA A 23 -10.62 -9.40 4.81
C ALA A 23 -9.65 -8.34 5.42
N ARG A 24 -8.34 -8.58 5.35
CA ARG A 24 -7.27 -7.76 5.94
C ARG A 24 -6.13 -7.48 4.95
N LYS A 25 -6.38 -7.60 3.65
CA LYS A 25 -5.39 -7.20 2.64
C LYS A 25 -5.23 -5.67 2.67
N VAL A 26 -3.98 -5.22 2.72
CA VAL A 26 -3.58 -3.81 2.58
C VAL A 26 -2.93 -3.62 1.20
N MET A 27 -3.24 -2.52 0.53
CA MET A 27 -2.61 -2.13 -0.73
C MET A 27 -1.48 -1.15 -0.44
N ALA A 28 -0.25 -1.47 -0.84
CA ALA A 28 0.89 -0.57 -0.72
C ALA A 28 1.23 0.07 -2.07
N THR A 29 1.39 1.40 -2.08
CA THR A 29 1.84 2.18 -3.24
C THR A 29 3.22 2.74 -2.94
N ILE A 30 4.23 2.35 -3.71
CA ILE A 30 5.64 2.73 -3.47
C ILE A 30 6.17 3.49 -4.69
N PHE A 31 6.66 4.71 -4.46
CA PHE A 31 7.44 5.50 -5.41
C PHE A 31 8.91 5.44 -5.05
N TRP A 32 9.77 5.18 -6.03
CA TRP A 32 11.21 5.02 -5.85
C TRP A 32 11.97 5.47 -7.10
N ASP A 33 13.23 5.88 -6.91
CA ASP A 33 14.20 6.19 -7.97
C ASP A 33 15.51 5.42 -7.75
N SER A 34 16.58 5.75 -8.49
CA SER A 34 17.90 5.12 -8.31
C SER A 34 18.50 5.30 -6.92
N ASP A 35 18.07 6.34 -6.20
CA ASP A 35 18.65 6.77 -4.94
C ASP A 35 17.88 6.16 -3.76
N GLY A 36 16.61 5.80 -3.96
CA GLY A 36 15.86 4.98 -3.02
C GLY A 36 14.35 5.17 -3.09
N VAL A 37 13.68 4.80 -1.98
CA VAL A 37 12.23 4.97 -1.83
C VAL A 37 11.92 6.43 -1.49
N ILE A 38 11.05 7.05 -2.27
CA ILE A 38 10.62 8.45 -2.13
C ILE A 38 9.33 8.53 -1.31
N LEU A 39 8.37 7.63 -1.55
CA LEU A 39 7.07 7.65 -0.89
C LEU A 39 6.52 6.23 -0.78
N THR A 40 6.03 5.87 0.40
CA THR A 40 5.23 4.65 0.62
C THR A 40 3.90 5.04 1.23
N ASP A 41 2.81 4.66 0.57
CA ASP A 41 1.45 4.85 1.08
C ASP A 41 0.76 3.49 1.28
N PHE A 42 -0.02 3.38 2.35
CA PHE A 42 -0.76 2.17 2.71
C PHE A 42 -2.26 2.45 2.70
N LEU A 43 -2.97 1.78 1.81
CA LEU A 43 -4.41 1.82 1.72
C LEU A 43 -4.99 0.58 2.40
N GLU A 44 -5.53 0.76 3.60
CA GLU A 44 -6.15 -0.30 4.39
C GLU A 44 -7.55 -0.66 3.89
N GLY A 45 -7.84 -1.96 3.90
CA GLY A 45 -9.14 -2.53 3.57
C GLY A 45 -9.35 -2.78 2.08
N GLU A 46 -10.58 -3.20 1.71
CA GLU A 46 -10.96 -3.50 0.33
C GLU A 46 -11.14 -2.25 -0.56
N ARG A 47 -10.43 -1.17 -0.24
CA ARG A 47 -10.51 0.08 -1.00
C ARG A 47 -9.73 -0.09 -2.29
N THR A 48 -10.39 0.20 -3.40
CA THR A 48 -9.77 0.23 -4.72
C THR A 48 -9.00 1.54 -4.87
N VAL A 49 -7.85 1.50 -5.55
CA VAL A 49 -7.13 2.70 -5.96
C VAL A 49 -8.01 3.46 -6.95
N THR A 50 -8.72 4.48 -6.48
CA THR A 50 -9.51 5.37 -7.34
C THR A 50 -8.61 6.42 -7.97
N ALA A 51 -9.06 7.00 -9.09
CA ALA A 51 -8.32 8.09 -9.73
C ALA A 51 -8.12 9.30 -8.81
N SER A 52 -9.09 9.62 -7.94
CA SER A 52 -8.98 10.72 -6.97
C SER A 52 -7.94 10.43 -5.89
N TYR A 53 -7.93 9.21 -5.35
CA TYR A 53 -6.94 8.78 -4.38
C TYR A 53 -5.53 8.79 -5.00
N TYR A 54 -5.37 8.23 -6.21
CA TYR A 54 -4.07 8.20 -6.87
C TYR A 54 -3.53 9.61 -7.17
N LYS A 55 -4.40 10.54 -7.58
CA LYS A 55 -4.03 11.95 -7.75
C LYS A 55 -3.55 12.59 -6.44
N ALA A 56 -4.16 12.26 -5.31
CA ALA A 56 -3.74 12.75 -4.00
C ALA A 56 -2.36 12.21 -3.60
N VAL A 57 -2.12 10.91 -3.79
CA VAL A 57 -0.79 10.31 -3.55
C VAL A 57 0.26 10.93 -4.47
N GLN A 58 -0.07 11.19 -5.73
CA GLN A 58 0.84 11.83 -6.68
C GLN A 58 1.11 13.32 -6.35
N SER A 59 0.13 14.07 -5.83
CA SER A 59 0.40 15.44 -5.36
C SER A 59 1.39 15.46 -4.21
N ASN A 60 1.37 14.43 -3.35
CA ASN A 60 2.33 14.31 -2.26
C ASN A 60 3.76 14.06 -2.77
N LEU A 61 3.96 13.40 -3.91
CA LEU A 61 5.29 13.16 -4.49
C LEU A 61 6.09 14.46 -4.73
N HIS A 62 5.41 15.56 -5.05
CA HIS A 62 6.04 16.86 -5.29
C HIS A 62 6.38 17.60 -3.99
N ASN A 63 6.03 17.04 -2.83
CA ASN A 63 6.35 17.61 -1.54
C ASN A 63 7.85 17.44 -1.23
N PRO A 64 8.64 18.53 -1.12
CA PRO A 64 10.07 18.45 -0.86
C PRO A 64 10.40 17.76 0.47
N TYR A 65 9.47 17.73 1.43
CA TYR A 65 9.64 17.06 2.72
C TYR A 65 9.68 15.53 2.60
N LEU A 66 9.16 14.94 1.52
CA LEU A 66 9.22 13.48 1.31
C LEU A 66 10.54 13.04 0.67
N ARG A 67 11.18 13.93 -0.09
CA ARG A 67 12.46 13.67 -0.76
C ARG A 67 13.66 13.81 0.17
N ASN A 68 13.54 14.65 1.21
CA ASN A 68 14.50 14.76 2.30
C ASN A 68 13.72 14.87 3.63
N PRO A 69 13.25 13.74 4.19
CA PRO A 69 12.48 13.74 5.42
C PRO A 69 13.34 14.26 6.57
N ASN A 70 13.16 15.54 6.90
CA ASN A 70 13.63 16.07 8.18
C ASN A 70 12.83 15.35 9.28
N PRO A 71 13.47 14.60 10.19
CA PRO A 71 12.77 13.78 11.20
C PRO A 71 11.77 14.58 12.06
N LEU A 72 12.02 15.88 12.25
CA LEU A 72 11.17 16.77 13.04
C LEU A 72 9.90 17.24 12.30
N LEU A 73 9.85 17.09 10.97
CA LEU A 73 8.75 17.55 10.12
C LEU A 73 7.90 16.40 9.54
N SER A 74 8.41 15.17 9.52
CA SER A 74 7.64 14.01 9.05
C SER A 74 6.45 13.69 9.95
N GLU A 75 6.59 13.88 11.26
CA GLU A 75 5.53 13.60 12.24
C GLU A 75 4.40 14.63 12.15
N SER A 76 4.74 15.92 12.03
CA SER A 76 3.76 17.00 11.84
C SER A 76 3.11 16.98 10.44
N ALA A 77 3.83 16.59 9.40
CA ALA A 77 3.26 16.42 8.06
C ALA A 77 2.29 15.23 7.97
N ALA A 78 2.54 14.14 8.69
CA ALA A 78 1.62 13.01 8.78
C ALA A 78 0.32 13.39 9.51
N GLU A 79 0.40 14.23 10.53
CA GLU A 79 -0.76 14.71 11.29
C GLU A 79 -1.61 15.70 10.49
N ASN A 80 -0.99 16.62 9.73
CA ASN A 80 -1.68 17.60 8.89
C ASN A 80 -2.36 17.00 7.64
N ASN A 81 -1.94 15.81 7.21
CA ASN A 81 -2.56 15.08 6.09
C ASN A 81 -3.59 14.03 6.55
N ARG A 82 -3.84 13.91 7.86
CA ARG A 82 -4.95 13.10 8.36
C ARG A 82 -6.25 13.75 7.89
N PRO A 83 -7.13 13.06 7.14
CA PRO A 83 -8.43 13.61 6.79
C PRO A 83 -9.15 13.96 8.09
N THR A 84 -9.43 15.25 8.28
CA THR A 84 -10.20 15.73 9.42
C THR A 84 -11.58 15.06 9.31
N LEU A 85 -11.86 14.12 10.22
CA LEU A 85 -13.23 13.72 10.47
C LEU A 85 -13.96 14.99 10.89
N CYS A 86 -14.84 15.49 10.03
CA CYS A 86 -15.68 16.63 10.32
C CYS A 86 -16.33 16.43 11.71
N PRO A 87 -16.25 17.39 12.64
CA PRO A 87 -16.95 17.27 13.91
C PRO A 87 -18.46 17.19 13.61
N LYS A 88 -19.09 16.10 14.04
CA LYS A 88 -20.55 16.04 14.07
C LYS A 88 -21.01 16.97 15.17
N HIS A 89 -21.66 18.07 14.80
CA HIS A 89 -22.50 18.83 15.71
C HIS A 89 -23.58 17.90 16.26
N ALA A 90 -23.63 17.77 17.58
CA ALA A 90 -24.77 17.34 18.36
C ALA A 90 -24.75 18.12 19.68
#